data_AF-A0A1F7P2T5-F1
#
_entry.id   AF-A0A1F7P2T5-F1
#
_cell.length_a   1.000
_cell.length_b   1.000
_cell.length_c   1.000
_cell.angle_alpha   90.00
_cell.angle_beta   90.00
_cell.angle_gamma   90.00
#
_symmetry.space_group_name_H-M   'P 1'
#
loop_
_entity.id
_entity.type
_entity.pdbx_description
1 polymer ?
#
loop_
_entity_poly.entity_id
_entity_poly.type
_entity_poly.pdbx_seq_one_letter_code
_entity_poly.pdbx_strand_id
1 'polypeptide(L)'
;MPVGLLRSLLLEMIGALPESGSRGDVPGLGTRYLVIVARSEPALYEHLRNRHSSDSRVRVVLDRRGAADAALELPPVERRGRRSWLATGASHELVALPHQDTADTSIHPQEAPRAMNDSELLDDRQRVIRWLDESQHQLGRVIPAMLEDRDNLRRALGATEQECERLRGELEHLRQVVSALQAEVQTLRTERTAMADAFGGVVDLLGQLQRPLVEISRRLQAPERVPAEVAAV
;
A
#
# COMPACT_ATOMS: atom_id res chain seq x y z
N MET A 1 4.67 -9.91 27.93
CA MET A 1 3.54 -10.21 27.02
C MET A 1 3.21 -11.70 27.13
N PRO A 2 2.05 -12.08 27.67
CA PRO A 2 1.82 -13.44 28.17
C PRO A 2 1.41 -14.37 27.02
N VAL A 3 2.26 -15.35 26.73
CA VAL A 3 1.98 -16.47 25.80
C VAL A 3 0.93 -17.45 26.39
N GLY A 4 0.55 -17.28 27.66
CA GLY A 4 -0.40 -18.14 28.39
C GLY A 4 -1.87 -18.00 27.99
N LEU A 5 -2.30 -16.87 27.42
CA LEU A 5 -3.73 -16.63 27.10
C LEU A 5 -4.18 -17.26 25.77
N LEU A 6 -3.26 -17.57 24.86
CA LEU A 6 -3.57 -18.29 23.61
C LEU A 6 -3.96 -19.75 23.89
N ARG A 7 -3.41 -20.34 24.96
CA ARG A 7 -3.68 -21.73 25.33
C ARG A 7 -5.04 -21.89 26.03
N SER A 8 -5.50 -20.89 26.78
CA SER A 8 -6.79 -20.94 27.47
C SER A 8 -7.98 -20.74 26.53
N LEU A 9 -7.91 -19.80 25.58
CA LEU A 9 -8.96 -19.59 24.57
C LEU A 9 -9.10 -20.76 23.60
N LEU A 10 -7.99 -21.44 23.27
CA LEU A 10 -8.01 -22.66 22.45
C LEU A 10 -8.71 -23.83 23.17
N LEU A 11 -8.56 -23.95 24.49
CA LEU A 11 -9.22 -25.00 25.28
C LEU A 11 -10.70 -24.70 25.53
N GLU A 12 -11.07 -23.43 25.73
CA GLU A 12 -12.46 -23.04 25.99
C GLU A 12 -13.36 -23.22 24.75
N MET A 13 -12.80 -23.07 23.54
CA MET A 13 -13.54 -23.28 22.28
C MET A 13 -13.65 -24.75 21.83
N ILE A 14 -12.78 -25.63 22.34
CA ILE A 14 -12.90 -27.08 22.08
C ILE A 14 -14.09 -27.67 22.86
N GLY A 15 -14.42 -27.11 24.05
CA GLY A 15 -15.56 -27.55 24.86
C GLY A 15 -16.94 -27.03 24.41
N ALA A 16 -17.00 -26.04 23.51
CA ALA A 16 -18.25 -25.39 23.08
C ALA A 16 -18.71 -25.81 21.67
N LEU A 17 -18.23 -26.95 21.16
CA LEU A 17 -18.75 -27.58 19.96
C LEU A 17 -19.96 -28.44 20.37
N PRO A 18 -21.18 -28.18 19.86
CA PRO A 18 -22.26 -29.13 20.01
C PRO A 18 -21.88 -30.41 19.27
N GLU A 19 -21.76 -31.51 20.02
CA GLU A 19 -21.79 -32.85 19.46
C GLU A 19 -23.18 -33.06 18.85
N SER A 20 -23.28 -32.84 17.55
CA SER A 20 -24.46 -33.17 16.78
C SER A 20 -24.11 -34.32 15.85
N GLY A 21 -24.05 -35.51 16.43
CA GLY A 21 -24.24 -36.73 15.68
C GLY A 21 -25.61 -36.72 15.03
N SER A 22 -25.65 -36.67 13.71
CA SER A 22 -26.80 -37.19 12.96
C SER A 22 -26.40 -37.54 11.54
N ARG A 23 -26.19 -38.84 11.37
CA ARG A 23 -26.74 -39.67 10.30
C ARG A 23 -26.10 -39.52 8.92
N GLY A 24 -25.09 -40.36 8.74
CA GLY A 24 -24.88 -41.11 7.51
C GLY A 24 -24.13 -40.35 6.43
N ASP A 25 -22.82 -40.25 6.58
CA ASP A 25 -21.96 -40.40 5.40
C ASP A 25 -20.53 -40.80 5.80
N VAL A 26 -19.90 -41.54 4.90
CA VAL A 26 -18.61 -42.24 4.98
C VAL A 26 -17.49 -41.40 5.65
N PRO A 27 -16.58 -42.00 6.47
CA PRO A 27 -15.50 -41.27 7.12
C PRO A 27 -14.42 -40.92 6.11
N GLY A 28 -14.67 -39.87 5.32
CA GLY A 28 -13.63 -39.18 4.58
C GLY A 28 -12.85 -38.31 5.55
N LEU A 29 -11.53 -38.50 5.60
CA LEU A 29 -10.49 -37.67 6.21
C LEU A 29 -10.63 -36.20 5.78
N GLY A 30 -11.65 -35.51 6.29
CA GLY A 30 -12.01 -34.17 5.90
C GLY A 30 -11.17 -33.17 6.67
N THR A 31 -10.15 -32.62 6.03
CA THR A 31 -9.38 -31.49 6.54
C THR A 31 -10.35 -30.39 7.00
N ARG A 32 -10.23 -29.95 8.26
CA ARG A 32 -11.00 -28.83 8.79
C ARG A 32 -10.20 -27.54 8.59
N TYR A 33 -10.84 -26.52 8.04
CA TYR A 33 -10.22 -25.26 7.67
C TYR A 33 -10.66 -24.14 8.62
N LEU A 34 -9.69 -23.35 9.10
CA LEU A 34 -9.95 -22.12 9.82
C LEU A 34 -9.53 -20.94 8.93
N VAL A 35 -10.49 -20.06 8.62
CA VAL A 35 -10.27 -18.86 7.80
C VAL A 35 -10.28 -17.65 8.72
N ILE A 36 -9.15 -16.94 8.79
CA ILE A 36 -9.02 -15.71 9.56
C ILE A 36 -9.17 -14.51 8.63
N VAL A 37 -10.17 -13.67 8.89
CA VAL A 37 -10.46 -12.47 8.08
C VAL A 37 -9.95 -11.22 8.81
N ALA A 38 -9.27 -10.36 8.07
CA ALA A 38 -8.75 -9.09 8.57
C ALA A 38 -9.89 -8.16 9.03
N ARG A 39 -9.63 -7.39 10.08
CA ARG A 39 -10.60 -6.42 10.65
C ARG A 39 -11.09 -5.38 9.63
N SER A 40 -10.24 -4.99 8.68
CA SER A 40 -10.56 -3.98 7.66
C SER A 40 -11.65 -4.43 6.68
N GLU A 41 -12.02 -5.70 6.68
CA GLU A 41 -12.91 -6.29 5.66
C GLU A 41 -14.10 -7.05 6.27
N PRO A 42 -15.00 -6.37 7.01
CA PRO A 42 -16.16 -7.00 7.64
C PRO A 42 -17.16 -7.54 6.60
N ALA A 43 -17.25 -6.93 5.43
CA ALA A 43 -18.08 -7.42 4.33
C ALA A 43 -17.61 -8.78 3.80
N LEU A 44 -16.29 -9.00 3.79
CA LEU A 44 -15.71 -10.29 3.37
C LEU A 44 -15.96 -11.37 4.41
N TYR A 45 -15.89 -11.03 5.70
CA TYR A 45 -16.28 -11.94 6.78
C TYR A 45 -17.72 -12.40 6.64
N GLU A 46 -18.67 -11.48 6.47
CA GLU A 46 -20.08 -11.85 6.31
C GLU A 46 -20.33 -12.65 5.03
N HIS A 47 -19.64 -12.31 3.94
CA HIS A 47 -19.71 -13.08 2.69
C HIS A 47 -19.23 -14.53 2.87
N LEU A 48 -18.05 -14.72 3.47
CA LEU A 48 -17.47 -16.05 3.69
C LEU A 48 -18.27 -16.83 4.73
N ARG A 49 -18.75 -16.17 5.79
CA ARG A 49 -19.60 -16.78 6.81
C ARG A 49 -20.92 -17.28 6.21
N ASN A 50 -21.57 -16.48 5.38
CA ASN A 50 -22.83 -16.88 4.74
C ASN A 50 -22.61 -18.00 3.73
N ARG A 51 -21.53 -17.92 2.93
CA ARG A 51 -21.17 -18.94 1.95
C ARG A 51 -20.84 -20.29 2.58
N HIS A 52 -20.15 -20.29 3.72
CA HIS A 52 -19.73 -21.52 4.41
C HIS A 52 -20.64 -21.87 5.60
N SER A 53 -21.83 -21.25 5.70
CA SER A 53 -22.80 -21.50 6.78
C SER A 53 -23.27 -22.96 6.85
N SER A 54 -23.26 -23.67 5.71
CA SER A 54 -23.70 -25.06 5.59
C SER A 54 -22.55 -26.07 5.68
N ASP A 55 -21.29 -25.61 5.71
CA ASP A 55 -20.12 -26.48 5.73
C ASP A 55 -19.50 -26.51 7.13
N SER A 56 -19.73 -27.61 7.85
CA SER A 56 -19.23 -27.79 9.21
C SER A 56 -17.70 -27.95 9.31
N ARG A 57 -17.01 -28.09 8.17
CA ARG A 57 -15.55 -28.23 8.11
C ARG A 57 -14.83 -26.89 8.03
N VAL A 58 -15.52 -25.79 7.75
CA VAL A 58 -14.93 -24.46 7.55
C VAL A 58 -15.41 -23.50 8.63
N ARG A 59 -14.50 -23.01 9.46
CA ARG A 59 -14.80 -21.97 10.46
C ARG A 59 -14.19 -20.64 10.04
N VAL A 60 -15.02 -19.60 9.92
CA VAL A 60 -14.56 -18.25 9.58
C VAL A 60 -14.56 -17.40 10.86
N VAL A 61 -13.43 -16.77 11.17
CA VAL A 61 -13.24 -15.94 12.37
C VAL A 61 -12.64 -14.59 11.97
N LEU A 62 -13.11 -13.52 12.60
CA LEU A 62 -12.50 -12.19 12.47
C LEU A 62 -11.31 -12.08 13.42
N ASP A 63 -10.19 -11.53 12.94
CA ASP A 63 -9.05 -11.22 13.79
C ASP A 63 -9.41 -10.11 14.80
N ARG A 64 -9.42 -10.47 16.10
CA ARG A 64 -9.79 -9.59 17.23
C ARG A 64 -8.58 -9.16 18.09
N ARG A 65 -7.35 -9.42 17.66
CA ARG A 65 -6.14 -8.99 18.41
C ARG A 65 -6.16 -7.46 18.59
N GLY A 66 -6.44 -7.01 19.82
CA GLY A 66 -6.52 -5.59 20.21
C GLY A 66 -7.87 -5.11 20.78
N ALA A 67 -8.86 -5.98 21.01
CA ALA A 67 -10.18 -5.56 21.50
C ALA A 67 -10.33 -5.45 23.04
N ALA A 68 -9.33 -5.82 23.84
CA ALA A 68 -9.36 -5.65 25.29
C ALA A 68 -8.51 -4.43 25.67
N ASP A 69 -9.13 -3.24 25.61
CA ASP A 69 -8.79 -2.04 26.44
C ASP A 69 -9.56 -0.76 26.04
N ALA A 70 -10.55 -0.81 25.14
CA ALA A 70 -11.34 0.37 24.76
C ALA A 70 -12.70 0.47 25.48
N ALA A 71 -12.74 0.14 26.77
CA ALA A 71 -13.94 0.31 27.60
C ALA A 71 -13.62 1.00 28.93
N LEU A 72 -12.80 2.06 28.90
CA LEU A 72 -12.75 3.07 29.95
C LEU A 72 -12.45 4.42 29.28
N GLU A 73 -13.43 5.32 29.34
CA GLU A 73 -13.33 6.70 28.87
C GLU A 73 -12.20 7.47 29.57
N LEU A 74 -11.36 8.21 28.83
CA LEU A 74 -10.69 9.45 29.26
C LEU A 74 -10.13 10.22 28.01
N PRO A 75 -10.04 11.57 28.07
CA PRO A 75 -10.06 12.49 26.91
C PRO A 75 -8.68 12.68 26.22
N PRO A 76 -8.62 13.37 25.05
CA PRO A 76 -7.57 13.14 24.06
C PRO A 76 -6.30 13.92 24.41
N VAL A 77 -5.16 13.21 24.45
CA VAL A 77 -3.83 13.84 24.42
C VAL A 77 -3.20 13.56 23.07
N GLU A 78 -3.12 14.62 22.26
CA GLU A 78 -2.41 14.67 21.00
C GLU A 78 -0.93 14.29 21.18
N ARG A 79 -0.53 13.12 20.66
CA ARG A 79 0.89 12.85 20.37
C ARG A 79 1.06 12.07 19.06
N ARG A 80 1.50 12.82 18.06
CA ARG A 80 2.31 12.43 16.88
C ARG A 80 1.80 11.24 16.06
N GLY A 81 1.12 11.59 14.98
CA GLY A 81 0.97 10.72 13.81
C GLY A 81 2.31 10.30 13.20
N ARG A 82 2.53 8.99 13.14
CA ARG A 82 3.24 8.30 12.05
C ARG A 82 2.36 7.11 11.65
N ARG A 83 1.60 7.29 10.57
CA ARG A 83 1.88 6.84 9.20
C ARG A 83 1.47 5.38 8.97
N SER A 84 0.41 5.27 8.15
CA SER A 84 0.40 4.47 6.92
C SER A 84 0.76 2.99 7.07
N TRP A 85 -0.25 2.18 7.41
CA TRP A 85 -0.20 0.76 7.06
C TRP A 85 -0.54 0.62 5.59
N LEU A 86 0.41 0.01 4.89
CA LEU A 86 0.36 -0.33 3.48
C LEU A 86 -0.92 -1.10 3.17
N ALA A 87 -1.69 -0.53 2.24
CA ALA A 87 -2.59 -1.28 1.40
C ALA A 87 -1.76 -2.26 0.57
N THR A 88 -1.69 -3.51 1.03
CA THR A 88 -1.33 -4.65 0.19
C THR A 88 -2.40 -5.69 0.41
N GLY A 89 -3.28 -5.82 -0.58
CA GLY A 89 -4.39 -6.75 -0.57
C GLY A 89 -3.93 -8.20 -0.51
N ALA A 90 -4.86 -9.03 -0.04
CA ALA A 90 -4.84 -10.50 -0.05
C ALA A 90 -3.75 -11.16 0.82
N SER A 91 -3.93 -11.11 2.14
CA SER A 91 -3.29 -12.07 3.05
C SER A 91 -4.37 -12.87 3.79
N HIS A 92 -4.86 -13.93 3.16
CA HIS A 92 -5.58 -15.00 3.86
C HIS A 92 -4.60 -16.13 4.13
N GLU A 93 -4.25 -16.31 5.40
CA GLU A 93 -3.43 -17.45 5.82
C GLU A 93 -4.37 -18.64 6.04
N LEU A 94 -4.38 -19.58 5.08
CA LEU A 94 -5.10 -20.84 5.22
C LEU A 94 -4.26 -21.79 6.08
N VAL A 95 -4.63 -21.92 7.35
CA VAL A 95 -4.00 -22.89 8.25
C VAL A 95 -4.74 -24.21 8.12
N ALA A 96 -4.11 -25.20 7.47
CA ALA A 96 -4.59 -26.57 7.44
C ALA A 96 -4.30 -27.24 8.80
N LEU A 97 -5.34 -27.59 9.55
CA LEU A 97 -5.18 -28.37 10.77
C LEU A 97 -5.13 -29.86 10.41
N PRO A 98 -4.07 -30.61 10.78
CA PRO A 98 -4.10 -32.06 10.66
C PRO A 98 -5.21 -32.60 11.58
N HIS A 99 -6.15 -33.33 10.99
CA HIS A 99 -7.15 -34.07 11.74
C HIS A 99 -6.43 -35.20 12.47
N GLN A 100 -6.16 -35.01 13.77
CA GLN A 100 -5.93 -36.14 14.64
C GLN A 100 -7.29 -36.79 14.85
N ASP A 101 -7.47 -37.97 14.26
CA ASP A 101 -8.50 -38.91 14.67
C ASP A 101 -8.23 -39.24 16.14
N THR A 102 -8.81 -38.45 17.05
CA THR A 102 -9.10 -38.95 18.39
C THR A 102 -10.26 -39.91 18.23
N ALA A 103 -9.95 -41.11 17.72
CA ALA A 103 -10.85 -42.24 17.87
C ALA A 103 -11.06 -42.40 19.38
N ASP A 104 -12.30 -42.19 19.79
CA ASP A 104 -12.80 -42.40 21.13
C ASP A 104 -12.38 -43.79 21.62
N THR A 105 -11.26 -43.83 22.33
CA THR A 105 -10.97 -44.98 23.19
C THR A 105 -11.81 -44.74 24.42
N SER A 106 -13.05 -45.23 24.36
CA SER A 106 -13.96 -45.28 25.50
C SER A 106 -13.20 -45.86 26.68
N ILE A 107 -12.88 -45.00 27.66
CA ILE A 107 -12.19 -45.38 28.89
C ILE A 107 -13.22 -46.15 29.72
N HIS A 108 -13.27 -47.45 29.52
CA HIS A 108 -13.84 -48.36 30.50
C HIS A 108 -12.84 -48.40 31.68
N PRO A 109 -13.22 -47.99 32.91
CA PRO A 109 -12.35 -48.13 34.06
C PRO A 109 -12.42 -49.59 34.50
N GLN A 110 -11.63 -50.44 33.85
CA GLN A 110 -11.36 -51.79 34.32
C GLN A 110 -9.91 -51.83 34.79
N GLU A 111 -9.74 -51.61 36.09
CA GLU A 111 -8.50 -51.84 36.83
C GLU A 111 -8.06 -53.29 36.65
N ALA A 112 -7.12 -53.48 35.75
CA ALA A 112 -6.15 -54.57 35.78
C ALA A 112 -4.79 -53.94 35.51
N PRO A 113 -3.72 -54.34 36.23
CA PRO A 113 -2.38 -53.82 35.99
C PRO A 113 -1.92 -54.28 34.61
N ARG A 114 -2.17 -53.46 33.60
CA ARG A 114 -1.59 -53.66 32.26
C ARG A 114 -0.10 -53.45 32.42
N ALA A 115 0.66 -54.54 32.31
CA ALA A 115 2.07 -54.48 32.03
C ALA A 115 2.23 -53.58 30.80
N MET A 116 2.79 -52.40 31.03
CA MET A 116 3.02 -51.39 30.01
C MET A 116 3.97 -52.02 28.99
N ASN A 117 3.51 -52.19 27.75
CA ASN A 117 4.27 -52.91 26.74
C ASN A 117 5.55 -52.13 26.43
N ASP A 118 6.72 -52.74 26.66
CA ASP A 118 8.03 -52.13 26.41
C ASP A 118 8.18 -51.60 24.96
N SER A 119 7.41 -52.14 24.02
CA SER A 119 7.35 -51.68 22.63
C SER A 119 6.77 -50.26 22.47
N GLU A 120 5.74 -49.90 23.25
CA GLU A 120 5.12 -48.56 23.17
C GLU A 120 6.07 -47.48 23.71
N LEU A 121 6.83 -47.80 24.77
CA LEU A 121 7.84 -46.91 25.34
C LEU A 121 9.03 -46.69 24.40
N LEU A 122 9.40 -47.68 23.60
CA LEU A 122 10.45 -47.57 22.58
C LEU A 122 10.00 -46.69 21.41
N ASP A 123 8.75 -46.79 20.97
CA ASP A 123 8.19 -45.96 19.91
C ASP A 123 8.07 -44.48 20.34
N ASP A 124 7.66 -44.24 21.57
CA ASP A 124 7.62 -42.88 22.14
C ASP A 124 9.03 -42.28 22.23
N ARG A 125 10.03 -43.07 22.62
CA ARG A 125 11.42 -42.62 22.66
C ARG A 125 11.96 -42.27 21.27
N GLN A 126 11.68 -43.09 20.25
CA GLN A 126 12.08 -42.80 18.88
C GLN A 126 11.40 -41.54 18.33
N ARG A 127 10.12 -41.33 18.68
CA ARG A 127 9.38 -40.12 18.34
C ARG A 127 10.03 -38.88 18.95
N VAL A 128 10.44 -38.93 20.22
CA VAL A 128 11.13 -37.83 20.89
C VAL A 128 12.49 -37.55 20.24
N ILE A 129 13.27 -38.59 19.90
CA ILE A 129 14.57 -38.41 19.22
C ILE A 129 14.39 -37.72 17.88
N ARG A 130 13.43 -38.17 17.06
CA ARG A 130 13.13 -37.53 15.76
C ARG A 130 12.65 -36.09 15.93
N TRP A 131 11.82 -35.82 16.93
CA TRP A 131 11.38 -34.45 17.22
C TRP A 131 12.56 -33.57 17.65
N LEU A 132 13.50 -34.12 18.44
CA LEU A 132 14.69 -33.41 18.88
C LEU A 132 15.62 -33.09 17.70
N ASP A 133 15.85 -34.05 16.80
CA ASP A 133 16.67 -33.87 15.61
C ASP A 133 16.06 -32.82 14.66
N GLU A 134 14.75 -32.88 14.43
CA GLU A 134 14.02 -31.87 13.67
C GLU A 134 14.12 -30.49 14.34
N SER A 135 13.97 -30.41 15.66
CA SER A 135 14.10 -29.14 16.39
C SER A 135 15.52 -28.58 16.29
N GLN A 136 16.54 -29.44 16.35
CA GLN A 136 17.94 -29.03 16.21
C GLN A 136 18.23 -28.56 14.79
N HIS A 137 17.67 -29.21 13.77
CA HIS A 137 17.77 -28.77 12.38
C HIS A 137 17.11 -27.40 12.16
N GLN A 138 15.89 -27.22 12.69
CA GLN A 138 15.17 -25.95 12.57
C GLN A 138 15.90 -24.80 13.27
N LEU A 139 16.34 -25.02 14.52
CA LEU A 139 17.05 -24.00 15.31
C LEU A 139 18.45 -23.73 14.77
N GLY A 140 19.17 -24.75 14.30
CA GLY A 140 20.55 -24.64 13.89
C GLY A 140 20.74 -24.15 12.46
N ARG A 141 19.77 -24.36 11.58
CA ARG A 141 19.92 -24.08 10.14
C ARG A 141 18.81 -23.22 9.56
N VAL A 142 17.55 -23.62 9.74
CA VAL A 142 16.43 -22.98 9.04
C VAL A 142 16.17 -21.58 9.57
N ILE A 143 16.05 -21.43 10.90
CA ILE A 143 15.76 -20.14 11.52
C ILE A 143 16.89 -19.13 11.27
N PRO A 144 18.18 -19.47 11.45
CA PRO A 144 19.28 -18.57 11.11
C PRO A 144 19.25 -18.12 9.64
N ALA A 145 19.04 -19.03 8.68
CA ALA A 145 18.97 -18.68 7.26
C ALA A 145 17.82 -17.70 6.97
N MET A 146 16.64 -17.93 7.56
CA MET A 146 15.51 -17.00 7.41
C MET A 146 15.78 -15.62 8.02
N LEU A 147 16.53 -15.55 9.13
CA LEU A 147 16.94 -14.29 9.73
C LEU A 147 17.93 -13.52 8.84
N GLU A 148 18.90 -14.23 8.27
CA GLU A 148 19.84 -13.67 7.30
C GLU A 148 19.12 -13.14 6.06
N ASP A 149 18.19 -13.91 5.50
CA ASP A 149 17.37 -13.50 4.36
C ASP A 149 16.52 -12.27 4.68
N ARG A 150 15.89 -12.23 5.85
CA ARG A 150 15.14 -11.06 6.31
C ARG A 150 16.05 -9.84 6.40
N ASP A 151 17.26 -9.99 6.93
CA ASP A 151 18.19 -8.88 7.09
C ASP A 151 18.77 -8.44 5.73
N ASN A 152 18.96 -9.36 4.78
CA ASN A 152 19.28 -9.08 3.37
C ASN A 152 18.16 -8.26 2.72
N LEU A 153 16.91 -8.69 2.86
CA LEU A 153 15.75 -7.99 2.31
C LEU A 153 15.58 -6.61 2.92
N ARG A 154 15.80 -6.45 4.23
CA ARG A 154 15.77 -5.13 4.89
C ARG A 154 16.85 -4.20 4.35
N ARG A 155 18.07 -4.69 4.11
CA ARG A 155 19.14 -3.91 3.50
C ARG A 155 18.81 -3.51 2.05
N ALA A 156 18.30 -4.44 1.26
CA ALA A 156 17.88 -4.18 -0.12
C ALA A 156 16.76 -3.13 -0.16
N LEU A 157 15.75 -3.28 0.70
CA LEU A 157 14.66 -2.30 0.82
C LEU A 157 15.22 -0.91 1.19
N GLY A 158 16.07 -0.84 2.22
CA GLY A 158 16.68 0.43 2.63
C GLY A 158 17.49 1.10 1.51
N ALA A 159 18.22 0.33 0.71
CA ALA A 159 18.93 0.85 -0.46
C ALA A 159 17.98 1.38 -1.54
N THR A 160 16.90 0.66 -1.82
CA THR A 160 15.88 1.12 -2.79
C THR A 160 15.12 2.35 -2.29
N GLU A 161 14.86 2.46 -0.99
CA GLU A 161 14.21 3.64 -0.40
C GLU A 161 15.12 4.87 -0.49
N GLN A 162 16.42 4.72 -0.24
CA GLN A 162 17.41 5.78 -0.41
C GLN A 162 17.49 6.24 -1.87
N GLU A 163 17.52 5.30 -2.81
CA GLU A 163 17.53 5.61 -4.24
C GLU A 163 16.24 6.32 -4.67
N CYS A 164 15.08 5.87 -4.17
CA CYS A 164 13.82 6.56 -4.41
C CYS A 164 13.84 8.00 -3.90
N GLU A 165 14.41 8.24 -2.72
CA GLU A 165 14.51 9.58 -2.15
C GLU A 165 15.47 10.46 -2.95
N ARG A 166 16.60 9.91 -3.40
CA ARG A 166 17.55 10.57 -4.30
C ARG A 166 16.87 11.01 -5.59
N LEU A 167 16.17 10.09 -6.26
CA LEU A 167 15.44 10.37 -7.50
C LEU A 167 14.31 11.40 -7.30
N ARG A 168 13.60 11.36 -6.15
CA ARG A 168 12.61 12.41 -5.82
C ARG A 168 13.26 13.78 -5.69
N GLY A 169 14.43 13.86 -5.04
CA GLY A 169 15.21 15.09 -4.96
C GLY A 169 15.62 15.63 -6.33
N GLU A 170 16.10 14.75 -7.22
CA GLU A 170 16.45 15.13 -8.60
C GLU A 170 15.23 15.60 -9.40
N LEU A 171 14.09 14.92 -9.29
CA LEU A 171 12.86 15.34 -9.94
C LEU A 171 12.38 16.71 -9.45
N GLU A 172 12.46 16.97 -8.14
CA GLU A 172 12.09 18.26 -7.58
C GLU A 172 13.05 19.36 -8.06
N HIS A 173 14.35 19.08 -8.09
CA HIS A 173 15.35 20.00 -8.65
C HIS A 173 15.08 20.31 -10.13
N LEU A 174 14.81 19.29 -10.94
CA LEU A 174 14.49 19.47 -12.37
C LEU A 174 13.19 20.27 -12.57
N ARG A 175 12.17 20.03 -11.74
CA ARG A 175 10.94 20.84 -11.77
C ARG A 175 11.21 22.31 -11.47
N GLN A 176 12.06 22.60 -10.49
CA GLN A 176 12.47 23.97 -10.17
C GLN A 176 13.20 24.62 -11.35
N VAL A 177 14.17 23.92 -11.97
CA VAL A 177 14.88 24.41 -13.16
C VAL A 177 13.92 24.68 -14.32
N VAL A 178 12.99 23.76 -14.60
CA VAL A 178 11.97 23.96 -15.65
C VAL A 178 11.11 25.18 -15.34
N SER A 179 10.68 25.36 -14.08
CA SER A 179 9.86 26.52 -13.70
C SER A 179 10.61 27.84 -13.85
N ALA A 180 11.91 27.87 -13.52
CA ALA A 180 12.76 29.04 -13.69
C ALA A 180 12.95 29.39 -15.17
N LEU A 181 13.27 28.40 -16.01
CA LEU A 181 13.39 28.57 -17.46
C LEU A 181 12.08 29.02 -18.10
N GLN A 182 10.94 28.49 -17.64
CA GLN A 182 9.63 28.95 -18.11
C GLN A 182 9.39 30.42 -17.75
N ALA A 183 9.76 30.85 -16.55
CA ALA A 183 9.68 32.26 -16.16
C ALA A 183 10.56 33.14 -17.06
N GLU A 184 11.81 32.75 -17.31
CA GLU A 184 12.73 33.46 -18.22
C GLU A 184 12.18 33.54 -19.65
N VAL A 185 11.59 32.46 -20.17
CA VAL A 185 10.96 32.50 -21.49
C VAL A 185 9.79 33.48 -21.52
N GLN A 186 9.01 33.57 -20.44
CA GLN A 186 7.92 34.56 -20.37
C GLN A 186 8.46 35.99 -20.27
N THR A 187 9.51 36.25 -19.49
CA THR A 187 10.12 37.58 -19.41
C THR A 187 10.64 38.01 -20.78
N LEU A 188 11.39 37.15 -21.47
CA LEU A 188 11.91 37.44 -22.82
C LEU A 188 10.79 37.67 -23.84
N ARG A 189 9.66 36.95 -23.72
CA ARG A 189 8.48 37.20 -24.56
C ARG A 189 7.87 38.57 -24.29
N THR A 190 7.72 38.94 -23.02
CA THR A 190 7.19 40.27 -22.64
C THR A 190 8.11 41.40 -23.06
N GLU A 191 9.43 41.21 -22.98
CA GLU A 191 10.42 42.17 -23.47
C GLU A 191 10.31 42.31 -24.99
N ARG A 192 10.20 41.19 -25.73
CA ARG A 192 10.04 41.22 -27.19
C ARG A 192 8.74 41.93 -27.61
N THR A 193 7.63 41.72 -26.90
CA THR A 193 6.38 42.45 -27.20
C THR A 193 6.53 43.93 -26.92
N ALA A 194 7.14 44.32 -25.79
CA ALA A 194 7.41 45.71 -25.47
C ALA A 194 8.32 46.39 -26.51
N MET A 195 9.34 45.69 -27.01
CA MET A 195 10.19 46.17 -28.10
C MET A 195 9.39 46.35 -29.40
N ALA A 196 8.55 45.38 -29.75
CA ALA A 196 7.70 45.47 -30.95
C ALA A 196 6.75 46.66 -30.87
N ASP A 197 6.15 46.92 -29.72
CA ASP A 197 5.28 48.08 -29.48
C ASP A 197 6.05 49.40 -29.60
N ALA A 198 7.26 49.47 -29.03
CA ALA A 198 8.13 50.63 -29.17
C ALA A 198 8.52 50.91 -30.64
N PHE A 199 8.85 49.87 -31.40
CA PHE A 199 9.10 50.00 -32.84
C PHE A 199 7.86 50.41 -33.61
N GLY A 200 6.67 49.88 -33.27
CA GLY A 200 5.39 50.33 -33.81
C GLY A 200 5.19 51.83 -33.64
N GLY A 201 5.43 52.36 -32.44
CA GLY A 201 5.35 53.80 -32.17
C GLY A 201 6.33 54.65 -33.00
N VAL A 202 7.55 54.15 -33.25
CA VAL A 202 8.52 54.84 -34.13
C VAL A 202 8.05 54.85 -35.58
N VAL A 203 7.52 53.71 -36.08
CA VAL A 203 6.96 53.62 -37.44
C VAL A 203 5.76 54.55 -37.60
N ASP A 204 4.89 54.62 -36.59
CA ASP A 204 3.75 55.53 -36.59
C ASP A 204 4.19 57.00 -36.65
N LEU A 205 5.21 57.39 -35.86
CA LEU A 205 5.79 58.73 -35.89
C LEU A 205 6.39 59.05 -37.27
N LEU A 206 7.13 58.12 -37.87
CA LEU A 206 7.67 58.28 -39.22
C LEU A 206 6.54 58.45 -40.26
N GLY A 207 5.46 57.68 -40.13
CA GLY A 207 4.26 57.82 -40.97
C GLY A 207 3.59 59.18 -40.81
N GLN A 208 3.54 59.71 -39.57
CA GLN A 208 3.03 61.06 -39.30
C GLN A 208 3.91 62.15 -39.92
N LEU A 209 5.24 61.98 -39.95
CA LEU A 209 6.19 62.91 -40.57
C LEU A 209 6.18 62.87 -42.11
N GLN A 210 5.77 61.75 -42.71
CA GLN A 210 5.70 61.63 -44.17
C GLN A 210 4.68 62.61 -44.78
N ARG A 211 3.52 62.81 -44.13
CA ARG A 211 2.49 63.75 -44.61
C ARG A 211 2.98 65.19 -44.79
N PRO A 212 3.54 65.85 -43.76
CA PRO A 212 4.04 67.22 -43.91
C PRO A 212 5.20 67.29 -44.91
N LEU A 213 6.07 66.28 -45.01
CA LEU A 213 7.14 66.27 -46.01
C LEU A 213 6.60 66.22 -47.45
N VAL A 214 5.57 65.41 -47.71
CA VAL A 214 4.90 65.37 -49.03
C VAL A 214 4.19 66.69 -49.33
N GLU A 215 3.57 67.32 -48.34
CA GLU A 215 2.94 68.64 -48.52
C GLU A 215 3.98 69.73 -48.82
N ILE A 216 5.13 69.73 -48.13
CA ILE A 216 6.24 70.65 -48.40
C ILE A 216 6.80 70.41 -49.81
N SER A 217 7.03 69.15 -50.20
CA SER A 217 7.54 68.83 -51.55
C SER A 217 6.55 69.26 -52.64
N ARG A 218 5.24 69.07 -52.42
CA ARG A 218 4.19 69.52 -53.32
C ARG A 218 4.18 71.05 -53.48
N ARG A 219 4.36 71.80 -52.38
CA ARG A 219 4.44 73.27 -52.42
C ARG A 219 5.67 73.76 -53.17
N LEU A 220 6.81 73.08 -53.01
CA LEU A 220 8.04 73.42 -53.73
C LEU A 220 7.97 73.05 -55.22
N GLN A 221 7.22 72.00 -55.58
CA GLN A 221 7.05 71.55 -56.95
C GLN A 221 5.90 72.25 -57.68
N ALA A 222 4.96 72.88 -56.97
CA ALA A 222 3.95 73.71 -57.60
C ALA A 222 4.65 74.96 -58.16
N PRO A 223 4.77 75.10 -59.49
CA PRO A 223 5.27 76.35 -60.05
C PRO A 223 4.31 77.45 -59.59
N GLU A 224 4.87 78.56 -59.13
CA GLU A 224 4.14 79.79 -58.90
C GLU A 224 3.44 80.15 -60.21
N ARG A 225 2.19 79.70 -60.37
CA ARG A 225 1.30 80.21 -61.41
C ARG A 225 0.93 81.60 -60.94
N VAL A 226 1.81 82.55 -61.23
CA VAL A 226 1.48 83.95 -61.36
C VAL A 226 0.27 83.98 -62.31
N PRO A 227 -0.89 84.51 -61.88
CA PRO A 227 -1.99 84.70 -62.80
C PRO A 227 -1.47 85.70 -63.85
N ALA A 228 -1.22 85.18 -65.06
CA ALA A 228 -1.17 85.99 -66.25
C ALA A 228 -2.60 86.48 -66.54
N GLU A 229 -3.13 87.34 -65.66
CA GLU A 229 -4.25 88.20 -66.01
C GLU A 229 -3.70 89.32 -66.88
N VAL A 230 -3.69 89.01 -68.18
CA VAL A 230 -4.16 89.90 -69.23
C VAL A 230 -3.53 91.28 -69.21
N ALA A 231 -2.36 91.33 -69.85
CA ALA A 231 -2.04 92.40 -70.77
C ALA A 231 -3.17 92.52 -71.81
N ALA A 232 -4.11 93.44 -71.59
CA ALA A 232 -4.89 94.06 -72.64
C ALA A 232 -5.43 95.41 -72.14
N VAL A 233 -5.13 96.43 -72.95
CA VAL A 233 -5.52 97.86 -72.91
C VAL A 233 -4.39 98.80 -72.48
#